data_AF-A0AAN4ZI38-F1
#
_entry.id   AF-A0AAN4ZI38-F1
#
_cell.length_a   1.000
_cell.length_b   1.000
_cell.length_c   1.000
_cell.angle_alpha   90.00
_cell.angle_beta   90.00
_cell.angle_gamma   90.00
#
_symmetry.space_group_name_H-M   'P 1'
#
loop_
_entity.id
_entity.type
_entity.pdbx_description
1 polymer ?
#
loop_
_entity_poly.entity_id
_entity_poly.type
_entity_poly.pdbx_seq_one_letter_code
_entity_poly.pdbx_strand_id
1 'polypeptide(L)'
;ASGYNITLFSLPNRDRSIAGKTFDILNETCSNIPDSFLEIDGGISGVWSNSPCVILFEVFRRAFRILFSANSGVQLDKLGDINFDNRARSAGPCE
;
A
#
# COMPACT_ATOMS: atom_id res chain seq x y z
N ALA A 1 14.95 -18.23 1.02
CA ALA A 1 13.66 -17.77 0.48
C ALA A 1 13.71 -16.24 0.43
N SER A 2 13.54 -15.63 -0.74
CA SER A 2 13.55 -14.17 -0.83
C SER A 2 12.21 -13.67 -0.31
N GLY A 3 12.22 -13.09 0.88
CA GLY A 3 11.03 -12.52 1.50
C GLY A 3 10.61 -11.20 0.84
N TYR A 4 9.33 -10.89 0.84
CA TYR A 4 8.84 -9.58 0.42
C TYR A 4 8.41 -8.73 1.62
N ASN A 5 8.51 -7.43 1.47
CA ASN A 5 8.10 -6.41 2.40
C ASN A 5 7.29 -5.36 1.63
N ILE A 6 6.13 -4.99 2.15
CA ILE A 6 5.30 -3.91 1.65
C ILE A 6 5.10 -2.92 2.80
N THR A 7 5.46 -1.67 2.58
CA THR A 7 5.20 -0.57 3.52
C THR A 7 4.13 0.33 2.93
N LEU A 8 3.02 0.49 3.65
CA LEU A 8 1.97 1.46 3.33
C LEU A 8 2.26 2.77 4.05
N PHE A 9 1.98 3.91 3.42
CA PHE A 9 2.14 5.25 3.99
C PHE A 9 0.80 5.97 4.03
N SER A 10 0.48 6.60 5.17
CA SER A 10 -0.75 7.39 5.30
C SER A 10 -0.67 8.76 4.61
N LEU A 11 0.55 9.28 4.40
CA LEU A 11 0.80 10.54 3.70
C LEU A 11 1.80 10.36 2.56
N PRO A 12 1.71 11.19 1.51
CA PRO A 12 2.74 11.27 0.47
C PRO A 12 4.11 11.59 1.07
N ASN A 13 5.13 10.77 0.81
CA ASN A 13 6.51 11.06 1.19
C ASN A 13 7.11 12.07 0.19
N ARG A 14 6.47 13.24 0.04
CA ARG A 14 6.87 14.29 -0.93
C ARG A 14 8.17 14.97 -0.53
N ASP A 15 8.47 14.97 0.76
CA ASP A 15 9.68 15.47 1.38
C ASP A 15 9.80 14.72 2.70
N ARG A 16 11.01 14.35 3.10
CA ARG A 16 11.33 13.59 4.34
C ARG A 16 10.89 14.29 5.65
N SER A 17 10.08 15.34 5.56
CA SER A 17 9.57 16.22 6.61
C SER A 17 8.10 15.98 6.97
N ILE A 18 7.32 15.25 6.15
CA ILE A 18 5.94 14.87 6.51
C ILE A 18 5.93 13.42 6.97
N ALA A 19 6.02 13.22 8.29
CA ALA A 19 5.96 11.90 8.89
C ALA A 19 4.49 11.42 9.01
N GLY A 20 3.98 10.82 7.94
CA GLY A 20 2.77 10.00 8.02
C GLY A 20 3.01 8.73 8.84
N LYS A 21 1.94 8.00 9.16
CA LYS A 21 2.03 6.65 9.71
C LYS A 21 2.47 5.67 8.62
N THR A 22 3.20 4.65 9.05
CA THR A 22 3.57 3.51 8.22
C THR A 22 2.93 2.23 8.73
N PHE A 23 2.67 1.30 7.83
CA PHE A 23 2.21 -0.05 8.15
C PHE A 23 2.98 -1.06 7.29
N ASP A 24 3.73 -1.95 7.94
CA ASP A 24 4.58 -2.93 7.28
C ASP A 24 3.90 -4.31 7.20
N ILE A 25 4.03 -4.93 6.04
CA ILE A 25 3.50 -6.27 5.74
C ILE A 25 4.69 -7.12 5.28
N LEU A 26 4.97 -8.19 6.02
CA LEU A 26 6.17 -9.00 5.86
C LEU A 26 5.83 -10.44 5.46
N ASN A 27 6.36 -10.89 4.33
CA ASN A 27 6.35 -12.27 3.84
C ASN A 27 4.96 -12.94 3.69
N GLU A 28 3.86 -12.22 3.93
CA GLU A 28 2.49 -12.73 3.89
C GLU A 28 1.52 -11.67 3.37
N THR A 29 0.44 -12.14 2.72
CA THR A 29 -0.63 -11.26 2.25
C THR A 29 -1.39 -10.74 3.46
N CYS A 30 -1.46 -9.42 3.60
CA CYS A 30 -2.28 -8.79 4.63
C CYS A 30 -3.74 -8.84 4.19
N SER A 31 -4.52 -9.76 4.78
CA SER A 31 -5.94 -9.92 4.49
C SER A 31 -6.82 -8.83 5.11
N ASN A 32 -6.30 -8.09 6.11
CA ASN A 32 -7.02 -7.01 6.76
C ASN A 32 -6.03 -5.95 7.27
N ILE A 33 -5.97 -4.81 6.59
CA ILE A 33 -5.24 -3.63 7.03
C ILE A 33 -6.03 -3.02 8.20
N PRO A 34 -5.41 -2.74 9.35
CA PRO A 34 -6.11 -2.21 10.52
C PRO A 34 -6.89 -0.93 10.20
N ASP A 35 -8.14 -0.84 10.65
CA ASP A 35 -8.96 0.36 10.48
C ASP A 35 -8.30 1.59 11.14
N SER A 36 -7.58 1.38 12.24
CA SER A 36 -6.79 2.43 12.90
C SER A 36 -5.71 3.04 12.01
N PHE A 37 -5.20 2.32 11.01
CA PHE A 37 -4.29 2.88 10.01
C PHE A 37 -5.07 3.59 8.88
N LEU A 38 -6.18 3.00 8.44
CA LEU A 38 -6.96 3.49 7.30
C LEU A 38 -7.75 4.77 7.59
N GLU A 39 -8.06 5.05 8.85
CA GLU A 39 -8.69 6.29 9.30
C GLU A 39 -7.68 7.45 9.45
N ILE A 40 -6.38 7.15 9.52
CA ILE A 40 -5.34 8.15 9.69
C ILE A 40 -5.03 8.84 8.36
N ASP A 41 -5.00 10.17 8.36
CA ASP A 41 -4.61 11.01 7.21
C ASP A 41 -5.42 10.76 5.92
N GLY A 42 -6.63 10.19 6.04
CA GLY A 42 -7.43 9.79 4.88
C GLY A 42 -6.94 8.49 4.23
N GLY A 43 -6.14 7.70 4.95
CA GLY A 43 -5.60 6.35 4.72
C GLY A 43 -4.42 6.25 3.76
N ILE A 44 -4.33 5.17 3.00
CA ILE A 44 -3.17 4.83 2.17
C ILE A 44 -2.99 5.89 1.07
N SER A 45 -1.92 6.67 1.20
CA SER A 45 -1.50 7.67 0.22
C SER A 45 -0.31 7.20 -0.61
N GLY A 46 0.47 6.24 -0.08
CA GLY A 46 1.64 5.70 -0.76
C GLY A 46 1.95 4.25 -0.40
N VAL A 47 2.77 3.61 -1.24
CA VAL A 47 3.26 2.24 -1.06
C VAL A 47 4.72 2.14 -1.46
N TRP A 48 5.50 1.41 -0.68
CA TRP A 48 6.83 0.95 -1.04
C TRP A 48 6.88 -0.57 -0.96
N SER A 49 7.62 -1.21 -1.85
CA SER A 49 7.91 -2.64 -1.72
C SER A 49 9.25 -3.03 -2.31
N ASN A 50 9.88 -4.04 -1.71
CA ASN A 50 11.02 -4.73 -2.31
C ASN A 50 10.59 -5.81 -3.33
N SER A 51 9.29 -6.11 -3.43
CA SER A 51 8.71 -6.99 -4.45
C SER A 51 8.56 -6.24 -5.78
N PRO A 52 8.69 -6.92 -6.94
CA PRO A 52 8.42 -6.31 -8.25
C PRO A 52 6.94 -5.99 -8.49
N CYS A 53 6.04 -6.45 -7.62
CA CYS A 53 4.62 -6.28 -7.79
C CYS A 53 3.85 -6.38 -6.47
N VAL A 54 2.88 -5.48 -6.28
CA VAL A 54 1.97 -5.39 -5.13
C VAL A 54 0.54 -5.18 -5.63
N ILE A 55 -0.41 -5.85 -5.01
CA ILE A 55 -1.84 -5.68 -5.25
C ILE A 55 -2.49 -5.13 -3.98
N LEU A 56 -3.31 -4.08 -4.14
CA LEU A 56 -4.19 -3.56 -3.10
C LEU A 56 -5.65 -3.94 -3.44
N PHE A 57 -6.40 -4.46 -2.46
CA PHE A 57 -7.81 -4.85 -2.67
C PHE A 57 -8.78 -4.15 -1.72
N GLU A 58 -9.94 -3.75 -2.27
CA GLU A 58 -11.10 -3.30 -1.51
C GLU A 58 -11.94 -4.49 -1.01
N VAL A 59 -12.23 -4.53 0.30
CA VAL A 59 -13.02 -5.61 0.94
C VAL A 59 -14.51 -5.53 0.59
N PHE A 60 -15.07 -4.34 0.34
CA PHE A 60 -16.43 -4.23 -0.15
C PHE A 60 -16.47 -4.68 -1.62
N ARG A 61 -16.88 -5.94 -1.82
CA ARG A 61 -17.19 -6.62 -3.10
C ARG A 61 -16.07 -7.38 -3.81
N ARG A 62 -14.84 -7.51 -3.26
CA ARG A 62 -13.70 -8.18 -3.96
C ARG A 62 -13.44 -7.63 -5.38
N ALA A 63 -13.93 -6.42 -5.66
CA ALA A 63 -14.15 -5.93 -7.03
C ALA A 63 -13.10 -4.91 -7.48
N PHE A 64 -12.40 -4.27 -6.54
CA PHE A 64 -11.38 -3.29 -6.86
C PHE A 64 -10.00 -3.90 -6.66
N ARG A 65 -9.29 -4.08 -7.78
CA ARG A 65 -7.88 -4.51 -7.83
C ARG A 65 -7.09 -3.36 -8.39
N ILE A 66 -6.21 -2.79 -7.59
CA ILE A 66 -5.13 -1.99 -8.15
C ILE A 66 -3.92 -2.89 -8.15
N LEU A 67 -3.56 -3.35 -9.35
CA LEU A 67 -2.29 -3.99 -9.58
C LEU A 67 -1.26 -2.89 -9.80
N PHE A 68 -0.24 -2.89 -8.94
CA PHE A 68 0.97 -2.14 -9.15
C PHE A 68 2.08 -3.14 -9.42
N SER A 69 2.69 -3.06 -10.60
CA SER A 69 4.01 -3.65 -10.84
C SER A 69 4.99 -2.49 -10.95
N ALA A 70 5.94 -2.43 -10.02
CA ALA A 70 7.14 -1.68 -10.28
C ALA A 70 8.32 -2.59 -10.07
N ASN A 71 9.31 -2.42 -10.95
CA ASN A 71 10.66 -2.94 -10.72
C ASN A 71 11.03 -2.70 -9.25
N SER A 72 11.47 -3.76 -8.56
CA SER A 72 11.71 -3.79 -7.12
C SER A 72 12.35 -2.50 -6.58
N GLY A 73 11.83 -1.95 -5.48
CA GLY A 73 12.39 -0.78 -4.82
C GLY A 73 11.82 0.58 -5.25
N VAL A 74 10.73 0.60 -6.02
CA VAL A 74 10.01 1.84 -6.36
C VAL A 74 8.98 2.16 -5.28
N GLN A 75 9.04 3.40 -4.81
CA GLN A 75 8.06 4.00 -3.92
C GLN A 75 7.03 4.78 -4.76
N LEU A 76 5.76 4.55 -4.50
CA LEU A 76 4.67 5.39 -5.03
C LEU A 76 4.16 6.28 -3.91
N ASP A 77 4.42 7.58 -4.02
CA ASP A 77 4.07 8.54 -2.97
C ASP A 77 2.74 9.25 -3.18
N LYS A 78 2.07 9.03 -4.31
CA LYS A 78 0.86 9.77 -4.66
C LYS A 78 -0.13 8.86 -5.35
N LEU A 79 -0.69 7.92 -4.61
CA LEU A 79 -1.75 7.08 -5.16
C LEU A 79 -2.95 7.94 -5.62
N GLY A 80 -3.20 9.10 -5.00
CA GLY A 80 -4.20 10.05 -5.47
C GLY A 80 -4.00 10.53 -6.92
N ASP A 81 -2.76 10.60 -7.43
CA ASP A 81 -2.47 11.02 -8.81
C ASP A 81 -2.93 9.97 -9.85
N ILE A 82 -3.12 8.72 -9.41
CA ILE A 82 -3.67 7.62 -10.24
C ILE A 82 -5.14 7.32 -9.90
N ASN A 83 -5.85 8.29 -9.33
CA ASN A 83 -7.26 8.16 -8.88
C ASN A 83 -7.48 7.02 -7.87
N PHE A 84 -6.48 6.75 -7.02
CA PHE A 84 -6.69 5.90 -5.86
C PHE A 84 -7.56 6.61 -4.83
N ASP A 85 -8.57 5.91 -4.32
CA ASP A 85 -9.59 6.46 -3.44
C ASP A 85 -9.54 5.91 -2.00
N ASN A 86 -8.41 5.31 -1.62
CA ASN A 86 -8.18 4.77 -0.28
C ASN A 86 -9.22 3.74 0.20
N ARG A 87 -9.84 3.01 -0.72
CA ARG A 87 -10.76 1.93 -0.34
C ARG A 87 -10.06 0.59 -0.09
N ALA A 88 -8.74 0.52 -0.25
CA ALA A 88 -8.02 -0.72 -0.03
C ALA A 88 -8.01 -1.12 1.45
N ARG A 89 -8.32 -2.39 1.70
CA ARG A 89 -8.41 -3.03 3.02
C ARG A 89 -7.51 -4.25 3.14
N SER A 90 -6.85 -4.66 2.06
CA SER A 90 -5.89 -5.76 2.04
C SER A 90 -4.81 -5.51 1.00
N ALA A 91 -3.65 -6.11 1.20
CA ALA A 91 -2.48 -5.91 0.34
C ALA A 91 -1.62 -7.16 0.30
N GLY A 92 -1.00 -7.44 -0.84
CA GLY A 92 -0.11 -8.60 -1.00
C GLY A 92 0.72 -8.51 -2.28
N PRO A 93 1.60 -9.48 -2.53
CA PRO A 93 2.37 -9.56 -3.75
C PRO A 93 1.46 -9.95 -4.92
N CYS A 94 1.91 -9.70 -6.15
CA CYS A 94 1.30 -10.34 -7.32
C CYS A 94 1.89 -11.76 -7.42
N GLU A 95 1.11 -12.77 -7.05
CA GLU A 95 1.40 -14.17 -7.39
C GLU A 95 1.11 -14.47 -8.86
#